data_AF-A0A1I1P8K7-F1
#
_entry.id   AF-A0A1I1P8K7-F1
#
_cell.length_a   1.000
_cell.length_b   1.000
_cell.length_c   1.000
_cell.angle_alpha   90.00
_cell.angle_beta   90.00
_cell.angle_gamma   90.00
#
_symmetry.space_group_name_H-M   'P 1'
#
loop_
_entity.id
_entity.type
_entity.pdbx_description
1 polymer ?
#
loop_
_entity_poly.entity_id
_entity_poly.type
_entity_poly.pdbx_seq_one_letter_code
_entity_poly.pdbx_strand_id
1 'polypeptide(L)'
;MVSEITLKNIKLRLWIDSEPLLIIDKGKVIYKNMKKARYNIGDLLMQLRDKDIFYITDVEIAILEPNGTLSVLKKAEQTILTVKDMNIKKPKTGMMIDLILDGKILSEHLPQIQKNEAWVIAQLKSRNIYNIKDVVFAGIQADEQIYIVTKDN
;
A
#
# COMPACT_ATOMS: atom_id res chain seq x y z
N MET A 1 9.46 -36.72 -1.01
CA MET A 1 10.25 -37.31 -2.11
C MET A 1 9.96 -36.72 -3.50
N VAL A 2 9.37 -35.51 -3.60
CA VAL A 2 9.32 -34.73 -4.87
C VAL A 2 10.15 -33.43 -4.75
N SER A 3 10.67 -33.13 -3.56
CA SER A 3 11.37 -31.86 -3.25
C SER A 3 12.87 -31.87 -3.54
N GLU A 4 13.54 -33.03 -3.57
CA GLU A 4 15.00 -33.09 -3.70
C GLU A 4 15.51 -33.18 -5.14
N ILE A 5 14.67 -33.66 -6.07
CA ILE A 5 15.06 -33.82 -7.48
C ILE A 5 15.04 -32.46 -8.22
N THR A 6 14.22 -31.51 -7.78
CA THR A 6 14.06 -30.19 -8.41
C THR A 6 15.20 -29.21 -8.11
N LEU A 7 16.04 -29.49 -7.11
CA LEU A 7 17.08 -28.56 -6.64
C LEU A 7 18.40 -28.64 -7.42
N LYS A 8 18.65 -29.70 -8.20
CA LYS A 8 19.98 -29.94 -8.82
C LYS A 8 20.14 -29.51 -10.28
N ASN A 9 19.08 -29.10 -10.97
CA ASN A 9 19.17 -28.82 -12.41
C ASN A 9 18.60 -27.44 -12.76
N ILE A 10 19.46 -26.43 -12.83
CA ILE A 10 19.14 -25.07 -13.30
C ILE A 10 18.45 -25.10 -14.67
N LYS A 11 18.84 -26.03 -15.55
CA LYS A 11 18.19 -26.21 -16.87
C LYS A 11 16.76 -26.73 -16.80
N LEU A 12 16.45 -27.58 -15.83
CA LEU A 12 15.07 -28.06 -15.59
C LEU A 12 14.24 -26.94 -14.95
N ARG A 13 14.84 -26.15 -14.05
CA ARG A 13 14.22 -24.94 -13.50
C ARG A 13 13.90 -23.92 -14.59
N LEU A 14 14.81 -23.66 -15.52
CA LEU A 14 14.57 -22.79 -16.70
C LEU A 14 13.55 -23.33 -17.70
N TRP A 15 13.27 -24.64 -17.69
CA TRP A 15 12.25 -25.28 -18.53
C TRP A 15 10.87 -25.26 -17.89
N ILE A 16 10.81 -25.35 -16.56
CA ILE A 16 9.59 -25.30 -15.75
C ILE A 16 9.17 -23.85 -15.49
N ASP A 17 10.12 -22.94 -15.28
CA ASP A 17 9.92 -21.51 -15.14
C ASP A 17 9.95 -20.87 -16.53
N SER A 18 8.80 -20.81 -17.21
CA SER A 18 8.67 -20.08 -18.46
C SER A 18 9.03 -18.61 -18.25
N GLU A 19 10.04 -18.09 -18.95
CA GLU A 19 10.45 -16.67 -18.85
C GLU A 19 9.26 -15.72 -19.05
N PRO A 20 9.22 -14.58 -18.30
CA PRO A 20 8.17 -13.59 -18.49
C PRO A 20 8.15 -13.08 -19.93
N LEU A 21 6.96 -12.91 -20.49
CA LEU A 21 6.78 -12.51 -21.88
C LEU A 21 6.19 -11.11 -21.99
N LEU A 22 6.84 -10.26 -22.77
CA LEU A 22 6.28 -8.96 -23.16
C LEU A 22 5.04 -9.18 -24.05
N ILE A 23 3.86 -8.83 -23.55
CA ILE A 23 2.57 -8.98 -24.25
C ILE A 23 2.14 -7.68 -24.92
N ILE A 24 2.40 -6.53 -24.30
CA ILE A 24 2.12 -5.21 -24.88
C ILE A 24 3.41 -4.38 -24.83
N ASP A 25 3.71 -3.70 -25.94
CA ASP A 25 4.75 -2.67 -26.04
C ASP A 25 4.17 -1.43 -26.73
N LYS A 26 4.21 -0.27 -26.08
CA LYS A 26 3.68 1.02 -26.54
C LYS A 26 2.24 0.95 -27.02
N GLY A 27 1.38 0.24 -26.28
CA GLY A 27 -0.03 0.03 -26.60
C GLY A 27 -0.29 -0.92 -27.77
N LYS A 28 0.74 -1.64 -28.26
CA LYS A 28 0.62 -2.64 -29.32
C LYS A 28 0.79 -4.05 -28.76
N VAL A 29 -0.16 -4.92 -29.08
CA VAL A 29 -0.13 -6.32 -28.66
C VAL A 29 0.90 -7.12 -29.46
N ILE A 30 1.81 -7.79 -28.77
CA ILE A 30 2.82 -8.68 -29.35
C ILE A 30 2.25 -10.10 -29.47
N TYR A 31 1.42 -10.31 -30.50
CA TYR A 31 0.68 -11.55 -30.70
C TYR A 31 1.56 -12.82 -30.78
N LYS A 32 2.81 -12.69 -31.24
CA LYS A 32 3.80 -13.79 -31.26
C LYS A 32 4.07 -14.34 -29.84
N ASN A 33 4.17 -13.46 -28.85
CA ASN A 33 4.45 -13.84 -27.46
C ASN A 33 3.22 -14.44 -26.80
N MET A 34 2.02 -13.92 -27.11
CA MET A 34 0.75 -14.51 -26.68
C MET A 34 0.61 -15.96 -27.16
N LYS A 35 0.93 -16.22 -28.43
CA LYS A 35 0.94 -17.58 -28.99
C LYS A 35 1.93 -18.50 -28.27
N LYS A 36 3.14 -18.01 -27.95
CA LYS A 36 4.15 -18.77 -27.19
C LYS A 36 3.63 -19.18 -25.81
N ALA A 37 2.89 -18.31 -25.14
CA ALA A 37 2.29 -18.57 -23.83
C ALA A 37 0.91 -19.27 -23.86
N ARG A 38 0.35 -19.57 -25.04
CA ARG A 38 -1.05 -20.02 -25.18
C ARG A 38 -2.05 -19.07 -24.49
N TYR A 39 -1.73 -17.79 -24.46
CA TYR A 39 -2.50 -16.74 -23.80
C TYR A 39 -3.41 -16.06 -24.82
N ASN A 40 -4.71 -16.01 -24.55
CA ASN A 40 -5.68 -15.50 -25.54
C ASN A 40 -6.01 -14.02 -25.32
N ILE A 41 -6.56 -13.36 -26.34
CA ILE A 41 -6.89 -11.92 -26.27
C ILE A 41 -7.98 -11.60 -25.25
N GLY A 42 -8.90 -12.54 -25.00
CA GLY A 42 -9.92 -12.42 -23.96
C GLY A 42 -9.30 -12.40 -22.56
N ASP A 43 -8.31 -13.26 -22.30
CA ASP A 43 -7.59 -13.28 -21.02
C ASP A 43 -6.84 -11.96 -20.81
N LEU A 44 -6.18 -11.43 -21.85
CA LEU A 44 -5.53 -10.11 -21.80
C LEU A 44 -6.51 -9.01 -21.45
N LEU A 45 -7.63 -8.94 -22.16
CA LEU A 45 -8.67 -7.93 -21.93
C LEU A 45 -9.33 -8.08 -20.55
N MET A 46 -9.48 -9.30 -20.05
CA MET A 46 -9.99 -9.56 -18.70
C MET A 46 -9.00 -9.07 -17.64
N GLN A 47 -7.74 -9.49 -17.71
CA GLN A 47 -6.72 -9.10 -16.73
C GLN A 47 -6.38 -7.61 -16.76
N LEU A 48 -6.53 -6.93 -17.90
CA LEU A 48 -6.47 -5.47 -17.96
C LEU A 48 -7.64 -4.81 -17.23
N ARG A 49 -8.87 -5.33 -17.40
CA ARG A 49 -10.05 -4.83 -16.69
C ARG A 49 -9.96 -5.05 -15.18
N ASP A 50 -9.40 -6.19 -14.75
CA ASP A 50 -9.14 -6.47 -13.32
C ASP A 50 -8.16 -5.46 -12.68
N LYS A 51 -7.47 -4.65 -13.49
CA LYS A 51 -6.55 -3.57 -13.08
C LYS A 51 -7.07 -2.18 -13.41
N ASP A 52 -8.36 -2.04 -13.67
CA ASP A 52 -9.00 -0.79 -14.08
C ASP A 52 -8.35 -0.17 -15.34
N ILE A 53 -8.07 -1.01 -16.34
CA ILE A 53 -7.57 -0.60 -17.65
C ILE A 53 -8.54 -1.10 -18.72
N PHE A 54 -9.31 -0.19 -19.30
CA PHE A 54 -10.33 -0.52 -20.30
C PHE A 54 -9.83 -0.38 -21.75
N TYR A 55 -8.76 0.38 -21.99
CA TYR A 55 -8.18 0.57 -23.31
C TYR A 55 -6.74 0.03 -23.36
N ILE A 56 -6.46 -0.89 -24.28
CA ILE A 56 -5.10 -1.42 -24.51
C ILE A 56 -4.12 -0.28 -24.84
N THR A 57 -4.60 0.78 -25.50
CA THR A 57 -3.80 1.94 -25.89
C THR A 57 -3.28 2.75 -24.70
N ASP A 58 -3.83 2.56 -23.50
CA ASP A 58 -3.39 3.23 -22.27
C ASP A 58 -2.21 2.49 -21.61
N VAL A 59 -1.89 1.30 -22.10
CA VAL A 59 -0.79 0.47 -21.62
C VAL A 59 0.48 0.83 -22.37
N GLU A 60 1.53 1.20 -21.64
CA GLU A 60 2.88 1.35 -22.19
C GLU A 60 3.53 -0.02 -22.31
N ILE A 61 3.51 -0.82 -21.24
CA ILE A 61 4.11 -2.16 -21.21
C ILE A 61 3.16 -3.11 -20.47
N ALA A 62 2.98 -4.33 -20.99
CA ALA A 62 2.42 -5.43 -20.21
C ALA A 62 3.29 -6.68 -20.35
N ILE A 63 3.56 -7.32 -19.21
CA ILE A 63 4.39 -8.53 -19.11
C ILE A 63 3.52 -9.63 -18.51
N LEU A 64 3.46 -10.78 -19.18
CA LEU A 64 2.86 -11.99 -18.65
C LEU A 64 3.92 -12.76 -17.86
N GLU A 65 3.73 -12.84 -16.56
CA GLU A 65 4.61 -13.55 -15.63
C GLU A 65 4.44 -15.08 -15.77
N PRO A 66 5.45 -15.88 -15.38
CA PRO A 66 5.40 -17.35 -15.45
C PRO A 66 4.18 -17.96 -14.74
N ASN A 67 3.70 -17.31 -13.68
CA ASN A 67 2.54 -17.75 -12.89
C ASN A 67 1.19 -17.36 -13.52
N GLY A 68 1.18 -16.76 -14.72
CA GLY A 68 -0.03 -16.32 -15.42
C GLY A 68 -0.56 -14.94 -15.00
N THR A 69 0.15 -14.24 -14.10
CA THR A 69 -0.19 -12.87 -13.71
C THR A 69 0.24 -11.89 -14.78
N LEU A 70 -0.57 -10.89 -15.08
CA LEU A 70 -0.18 -9.76 -15.91
C LEU A 70 0.39 -8.65 -15.03
N SER A 71 1.61 -8.21 -15.30
CA SER A 71 2.20 -6.97 -14.79
C SER A 71 1.98 -5.87 -15.83
N VAL A 72 1.48 -4.70 -15.43
CA VAL A 72 1.10 -3.63 -16.37
C VAL A 72 1.68 -2.30 -15.94
N LEU A 73 2.34 -1.62 -16.87
CA LEU A 73 2.73 -0.23 -16.77
C LEU A 73 1.82 0.61 -17.68
N LYS A 74 1.06 1.53 -17.09
CA LYS A 74 0.26 2.51 -17.85
C LYS A 74 1.18 3.59 -18.44
N LYS A 75 0.73 4.22 -19.52
CA LYS A 75 1.39 5.42 -20.08
C LYS A 75 1.47 6.53 -19.04
N ALA A 76 2.49 7.37 -19.13
CA ALA A 76 2.77 8.43 -18.17
C ALA A 76 1.56 9.36 -17.97
N GLU A 77 0.84 9.69 -19.05
CA GLU A 77 -0.33 10.58 -19.04
C GLU A 77 -1.54 9.97 -18.31
N GLN A 78 -1.52 8.65 -18.09
CA GLN A 78 -2.56 7.90 -17.38
C GLN A 78 -2.15 7.56 -15.94
N THR A 79 -1.01 8.06 -15.46
CA THR A 79 -0.57 7.85 -14.07
C THR A 79 -1.25 8.85 -13.12
N ILE A 80 -1.55 8.39 -11.90
CA ILE A 80 -2.10 9.24 -10.85
C ILE A 80 -1.00 10.20 -10.39
N LEU A 81 -1.30 11.51 -10.40
CA LEU A 81 -0.39 12.52 -9.89
C LEU A 81 -0.11 12.30 -8.40
N THR A 82 1.16 12.33 -8.02
CA THR A 82 1.56 12.33 -6.62
C THR A 82 1.54 13.76 -6.06
N VAL A 83 1.52 13.87 -4.73
CA VAL A 83 1.69 15.16 -4.02
C VAL A 83 2.99 15.88 -4.46
N LYS A 84 4.03 15.10 -4.79
CA LYS A 84 5.32 15.62 -5.29
C LYS A 84 5.16 16.24 -6.68
N ASP A 85 4.42 15.60 -7.58
CA ASP A 85 4.19 16.09 -8.94
C ASP A 85 3.40 17.40 -8.95
N MET A 86 2.51 17.58 -7.98
CA MET A 86 1.72 18.80 -7.80
C MET A 86 2.47 19.92 -7.04
N ASN A 87 3.70 19.67 -6.56
CA ASN A 87 4.46 20.59 -5.71
C ASN A 87 3.67 21.07 -4.46
N ILE A 88 2.81 20.19 -3.92
CA ILE A 88 2.01 20.47 -2.71
C ILE A 88 2.83 20.08 -1.49
N LYS A 89 2.81 20.91 -0.44
CA LYS A 89 3.41 20.55 0.84
C LYS A 89 2.60 19.42 1.47
N LYS A 90 3.20 18.24 1.60
CA LYS A 90 2.55 17.07 2.19
C LYS A 90 2.22 17.35 3.67
N PRO A 91 1.02 17.00 4.17
CA PRO A 91 0.79 16.95 5.61
C PRO A 91 1.80 15.99 6.25
N LYS A 92 2.18 16.25 7.51
CA LYS A 92 3.06 15.34 8.26
C LYS A 92 2.38 13.97 8.29
N THR A 93 3.10 12.93 7.85
CA THR A 93 2.63 11.55 7.88
C THR A 93 3.42 10.78 8.93
N GLY A 94 2.73 10.05 9.80
CA GLY A 94 3.33 9.26 10.86
C GLY A 94 2.24 8.48 11.61
N MET A 95 2.67 7.53 12.44
CA MET A 95 1.74 6.78 13.29
C MET A 95 1.21 7.67 14.40
N MET A 96 -0.03 7.40 14.81
CA MET A 96 -0.55 7.95 16.05
C MET A 96 0.24 7.37 17.21
N ILE A 97 0.54 8.21 18.20
CA ILE A 97 1.19 7.78 19.46
C ILE A 97 0.14 7.81 20.56
N ASP A 98 -0.05 6.66 21.20
CA ASP A 98 -1.02 6.49 22.27
C ASP A 98 -0.56 7.25 23.53
N LEU A 99 -1.44 8.07 24.08
CA LEU A 99 -1.20 8.88 25.27
C LEU A 99 -1.94 8.32 26.48
N ILE A 100 -3.19 7.88 26.29
CA ILE A 100 -4.06 7.34 27.34
C ILE A 100 -4.77 6.10 26.83
N LEU A 101 -4.76 5.04 27.63
CA LEU A 101 -5.58 3.84 27.46
C LEU A 101 -6.30 3.53 28.77
N ASP A 102 -7.62 3.33 28.71
CA ASP A 102 -8.48 2.97 29.86
C ASP A 102 -8.23 3.84 31.11
N GLY A 103 -8.11 5.15 30.88
CA GLY A 103 -7.88 6.15 31.92
C GLY A 103 -6.48 6.14 32.54
N LYS A 104 -5.50 5.48 31.92
CA LYS A 104 -4.09 5.48 32.34
C LYS A 104 -3.22 6.17 31.30
N ILE A 105 -2.38 7.10 31.75
CA ILE A 105 -1.37 7.74 30.89
C ILE A 105 -0.26 6.72 30.60
N LEU A 106 0.14 6.62 29.33
CA LEU A 106 1.28 5.84 28.86
C LEU A 106 2.54 6.71 28.90
N SER A 107 3.08 6.93 30.09
CA SER A 107 4.19 7.87 30.33
C SER A 107 5.46 7.51 29.55
N GLU A 108 5.65 6.23 29.22
CA GLU A 108 6.74 5.72 28.39
C GLU A 108 6.69 6.20 26.92
N HIS A 109 5.52 6.62 26.43
CA HIS A 109 5.36 7.13 25.06
C HIS A 109 5.65 8.63 24.94
N LEU A 110 5.52 9.38 26.03
CA LEU A 110 5.62 10.85 26.03
C LEU A 110 7.00 11.41 25.63
N PRO A 111 8.14 10.76 25.95
CA PRO A 111 9.45 11.20 25.47
C PRO A 111 9.56 11.21 23.93
N GLN A 112 8.83 10.34 23.23
CA GLN A 112 8.86 10.27 21.76
C GLN A 112 8.33 11.55 21.09
N ILE A 113 7.45 12.26 21.80
CA ILE A 113 6.83 13.52 21.36
C ILE A 113 7.34 14.72 22.15
N GLN A 114 8.37 14.53 22.98
CA GLN A 114 8.95 15.56 23.85
C GLN A 114 7.89 16.23 24.75
N LYS A 115 6.90 15.46 25.21
CA LYS A 115 5.86 15.89 26.15
C LYS A 115 6.00 15.16 27.48
N ASN A 116 5.17 15.56 28.44
CA ASN A 116 5.08 14.96 29.77
C ASN A 116 3.61 14.83 30.19
N GLU A 117 3.36 14.18 31.33
CA GLU A 117 2.00 13.95 31.82
C GLU A 117 1.25 15.27 32.07
N ALA A 118 1.94 16.31 32.55
CA ALA A 118 1.34 17.62 32.78
C ALA A 118 0.76 18.22 31.48
N TRP A 119 1.44 18.03 30.36
CA TRP A 119 0.94 18.41 29.05
C TRP A 119 -0.32 17.61 28.68
N VAL A 120 -0.34 16.28 28.88
CA VAL A 120 -1.51 15.44 28.62
C VAL A 120 -2.73 15.92 29.42
N ILE A 121 -2.54 16.19 30.71
CA ILE A 121 -3.60 16.72 31.57
C ILE A 121 -4.09 18.10 31.10
N ALA A 122 -3.20 18.98 30.64
CA ALA A 122 -3.59 20.27 30.08
C ALA A 122 -4.45 20.13 28.82
N GLN A 123 -4.17 19.13 27.98
CA GLN A 123 -4.94 18.83 26.75
C GLN A 123 -6.32 18.25 27.05
N LEU A 124 -6.46 17.45 28.11
CA LEU A 124 -7.78 17.00 28.58
C LEU A 124 -8.60 18.20 29.09
N LYS A 125 -8.00 19.05 29.92
CA LYS A 125 -8.66 20.22 30.50
C LYS A 125 -9.13 21.22 29.47
N SER A 126 -8.35 21.46 28.40
CA SER A 126 -8.75 22.37 27.32
C SER A 126 -9.98 21.88 26.55
N ARG A 127 -10.34 20.60 26.69
CA ARG A 127 -11.53 19.97 26.11
C ARG A 127 -12.62 19.68 27.16
N ASN A 128 -12.56 20.32 28.32
CA ASN A 128 -13.48 20.15 29.44
C ASN A 128 -13.52 18.71 30.01
N ILE A 129 -12.45 17.94 29.84
CA ILE A 129 -12.30 16.60 30.43
C ILE A 129 -11.44 16.74 31.69
N TYR A 130 -12.05 16.55 32.86
CA TYR A 130 -11.39 16.77 34.15
C TYR A 130 -10.96 15.47 34.84
N ASN A 131 -11.62 14.36 34.53
CA ASN A 131 -11.35 13.07 35.13
C ASN A 131 -10.80 12.11 34.07
N ILE A 132 -9.53 11.76 34.22
CA ILE A 132 -8.84 10.88 33.27
C ILE A 132 -9.50 9.50 33.16
N LYS A 133 -10.17 9.02 34.23
CA LYS A 133 -10.86 7.73 34.20
C LYS A 133 -12.04 7.66 33.23
N ASP A 134 -12.48 8.81 32.72
CA ASP A 134 -13.55 8.91 31.74
C ASP A 134 -13.02 8.80 30.30
N VAL A 135 -11.70 8.83 30.11
CA VAL A 135 -11.02 8.68 28.83
C VAL A 135 -10.77 7.20 28.54
N VAL A 136 -11.38 6.69 27.47
CA VAL A 136 -11.13 5.32 26.95
C VAL A 136 -9.82 5.31 26.16
N PHE A 137 -9.64 6.33 25.32
CA PHE A 137 -8.48 6.46 24.45
C PHE A 137 -8.10 7.92 24.27
N ALA A 138 -6.81 8.22 24.28
CA ALA A 138 -6.29 9.46 23.68
C ALA A 138 -4.99 9.16 22.93
N GLY A 139 -4.84 9.74 21.74
CA GLY A 139 -3.64 9.60 20.92
C GLY A 139 -3.33 10.89 20.17
N ILE A 140 -2.04 11.14 19.92
CA ILE A 140 -1.57 12.28 19.13
C ILE A 140 -1.20 11.83 17.71
N GLN A 141 -1.71 12.55 16.72
CA GLN A 141 -1.44 12.33 15.31
C GLN A 141 -0.14 13.01 14.87
N ALA A 142 0.36 12.66 13.69
CA ALA A 142 1.60 13.23 13.15
C ALA A 142 1.54 14.74 12.87
N ASP A 143 0.34 15.29 12.72
CA ASP A 143 0.06 16.72 12.59
C ASP A 143 -0.18 17.43 13.94
N GLU A 144 0.15 16.76 15.05
CA GLU A 144 0.04 17.23 16.44
C GLU A 144 -1.41 17.39 16.94
N GLN A 145 -2.40 16.94 16.16
CA GLN A 145 -3.78 16.88 16.62
C GLN A 145 -3.99 15.71 17.59
N ILE A 146 -4.75 15.96 18.65
CA ILE A 146 -5.10 14.92 19.63
C ILE A 146 -6.50 14.40 19.32
N TYR A 147 -6.62 13.10 19.21
CA TYR A 147 -7.89 12.40 19.15
C TYR A 147 -8.21 11.81 20.53
N ILE A 148 -9.45 11.96 20.99
CA ILE A 148 -9.87 11.54 22.33
C ILE A 148 -11.23 10.87 22.25
N VAL A 149 -11.36 9.72 22.93
CA VAL A 149 -12.60 8.99 23.12
C VAL A 149 -12.89 8.94 24.62
N THR A 150 -14.09 9.35 25.00
CA THR A 150 -14.59 9.32 26.38
C THR A 150 -15.72 8.32 26.49
N LYS A 151 -16.03 7.85 27.71
CA LYS A 151 -17.12 6.90 27.97
C LYS A 151 -18.52 7.44 27.63
N ASP A 152 -18.68 8.76 27.64
CA ASP A 152 -19.96 9.44 27.41
C ASP A 152 -20.20 9.81 25.94
N ASN A 153 -19.35 9.35 25.01
CA ASN A 153 -19.46 9.53 23.56
C ASN A 153 -19.61 8.18 22.84
#